data_AF-D8QM10-F1
#
_entry.id   AF-D8QM10-F1
#
_cell.length_a   1.000
_cell.length_b   1.000
_cell.length_c   1.000
_cell.angle_alpha   90.00
_cell.angle_beta   90.00
_cell.angle_gamma   90.00
#
_symmetry.space_group_name_H-M   'P 1'
#
loop_
_entity.id
_entity.type
_entity.pdbx_description
1 polymer ?
#
loop_
_entity_poly.entity_id
_entity_poly.type
_entity_poly.pdbx_seq_one_letter_code
_entity_poly.pdbx_strand_id
1 'polypeptide(L)'
;MRTSPIEILITRACDPSLPEPNYALHLEVAEYINQKKANNPREAAMLIARLANHRNPHIAILALALLDTLVQSCGYPFHLQISTKEFLNELVRRFPERPPPFPGPVMSRILDLIQGWKEGICSESRWKDDLGNIRDMHRLLTFKGYRFRDTGRQPSLASASNIKSAEELEEEDREAQSAKLQELIRRGTPRDLAAAQEIMKALAGANPDAKPDYRAQALTDINKLEQKVILLNEMLDNADVEHGERFVGGDVYEQVATILQNARPKIQKLINEAETEDSESLDTYLQINDQINSVLNRYEAYKRGDY
;
A
#
# COMPACT_ATOMS: atom_id res chain seq x y z
N MET A 1 -21.19 16.96 -23.17
CA MET A 1 -20.15 17.03 -22.12
C MET A 1 -18.96 16.21 -22.62
N ARG A 2 -17.73 16.73 -22.55
CA ARG A 2 -16.55 15.96 -22.97
C ARG A 2 -16.22 14.95 -21.86
N THR A 3 -16.36 13.66 -22.15
CA THR A 3 -15.93 12.55 -21.29
C THR A 3 -14.43 12.72 -20.98
N SER A 4 -14.03 12.64 -19.70
CA SER A 4 -12.62 12.80 -19.35
C SER A 4 -11.82 11.58 -19.81
N PRO A 5 -10.50 11.71 -20.11
CA PRO A 5 -9.73 10.55 -20.57
C PRO A 5 -9.68 9.42 -19.55
N ILE A 6 -9.64 9.75 -18.24
CA ILE A 6 -9.70 8.76 -17.17
C ILE A 6 -11.03 8.00 -17.14
N GLU A 7 -12.15 8.69 -17.43
CA GLU A 7 -13.47 8.06 -17.55
C GLU A 7 -13.52 7.07 -18.71
N ILE A 8 -12.88 7.38 -19.85
CA ILE A 8 -12.78 6.47 -20.99
C ILE A 8 -11.99 5.20 -20.62
N LEU A 9 -10.83 5.36 -19.98
CA LEU A 9 -9.98 4.24 -19.58
C LEU A 9 -10.71 3.31 -18.59
N ILE A 10 -11.39 3.89 -17.60
CA ILE A 10 -12.16 3.12 -16.60
C ILE A 10 -13.34 2.40 -17.25
N THR A 11 -14.08 3.07 -18.14
CA THR A 11 -15.20 2.45 -18.85
C THR A 11 -14.74 1.26 -19.68
N ARG A 12 -13.59 1.37 -20.35
CA ARG A 12 -12.98 0.26 -21.11
C ARG A 12 -12.53 -0.89 -20.19
N ALA A 13 -11.93 -0.58 -19.05
CA ALA A 13 -11.51 -1.60 -18.07
C ALA A 13 -12.69 -2.33 -17.41
N CYS A 14 -13.88 -1.71 -17.40
CA CYS A 14 -15.10 -2.26 -16.82
C CYS A 14 -16.14 -2.65 -17.89
N ASP A 15 -15.70 -2.88 -19.13
CA ASP A 15 -16.60 -3.20 -20.24
C ASP A 15 -17.28 -4.57 -20.00
N PRO A 16 -18.62 -4.67 -20.13
CA PRO A 16 -19.34 -5.91 -19.87
C PRO A 16 -19.02 -7.06 -20.83
N SER A 17 -18.36 -6.79 -21.96
CA SER A 17 -17.88 -7.82 -22.90
C SER A 17 -16.63 -8.54 -22.42
N LEU A 18 -15.89 -7.99 -21.45
CA LEU A 18 -14.73 -8.65 -20.87
C LEU A 18 -15.18 -9.88 -20.07
N PRO A 19 -14.63 -11.08 -20.31
CA PRO A 19 -15.02 -12.26 -19.54
C PRO A 19 -14.52 -12.22 -18.09
N GLU A 20 -13.39 -11.54 -17.86
CA GLU A 20 -12.69 -11.45 -16.58
C GLU A 20 -11.92 -10.11 -16.47
N PRO A 21 -11.41 -9.73 -15.27
CA PRO A 21 -10.62 -8.53 -15.10
C PRO A 21 -9.37 -8.52 -15.98
N ASN A 22 -9.16 -7.44 -16.72
CA ASN A 22 -7.98 -7.27 -17.57
C ASN A 22 -6.91 -6.42 -16.85
N TYR A 23 -5.94 -7.08 -16.23
CA TYR A 23 -4.89 -6.41 -15.45
C TYR A 23 -3.99 -5.48 -16.29
N ALA A 24 -3.85 -5.71 -17.60
CA ALA A 24 -3.13 -4.77 -18.46
C ALA A 24 -3.88 -3.43 -18.57
N LEU A 25 -5.21 -3.48 -18.71
CA LEU A 25 -6.05 -2.27 -18.67
C LEU A 25 -6.02 -1.61 -17.29
N HIS A 26 -5.97 -2.38 -16.21
CA HIS A 26 -5.89 -1.82 -14.86
C HIS A 26 -4.59 -1.05 -14.66
N LEU A 27 -3.46 -1.62 -15.09
CA LEU A 27 -2.15 -0.97 -15.01
C LEU A 27 -2.10 0.29 -15.88
N GLU A 28 -2.74 0.30 -17.05
CA GLU A 28 -2.85 1.52 -17.86
C GLU A 28 -3.65 2.62 -17.16
N VAL A 29 -4.73 2.28 -16.45
CA VAL A 29 -5.47 3.25 -15.62
C VAL A 29 -4.58 3.76 -14.48
N ALA A 30 -3.85 2.88 -13.81
CA ALA A 30 -2.95 3.24 -12.71
C ALA A 30 -1.83 4.17 -13.17
N GLU A 31 -1.17 3.84 -14.27
CA GLU A 31 -0.14 4.65 -14.94
C GLU A 31 -0.67 6.04 -15.26
N TYR A 32 -1.87 6.13 -15.86
CA TYR A 32 -2.48 7.41 -16.18
C TYR A 32 -2.75 8.26 -14.94
N ILE A 33 -3.25 7.66 -13.85
CA ILE A 33 -3.48 8.35 -12.57
C ILE A 33 -2.16 8.88 -12.00
N ASN A 34 -1.12 8.04 -11.99
CA ASN A 34 0.20 8.38 -11.43
C ASN A 34 0.92 9.46 -12.24
N GLN A 35 0.79 9.44 -13.57
CA GLN A 35 1.43 10.42 -14.45
C GLN A 35 0.69 11.76 -14.47
N LYS A 36 -0.64 11.75 -14.60
CA LYS A 36 -1.42 12.99 -14.76
C LYS A 36 -1.77 13.67 -13.45
N LYS A 37 -1.79 12.92 -12.34
CA LYS A 37 -2.06 13.40 -10.98
C LYS A 37 -3.32 14.30 -10.95
N ALA A 38 -3.33 15.38 -10.17
CA ALA A 38 -4.43 16.34 -10.09
C ALA A 38 -5.78 15.69 -9.69
N ASN A 39 -6.87 15.95 -10.43
CA ASN A 39 -8.21 15.45 -10.07
C ASN A 39 -8.45 13.98 -10.46
N ASN A 40 -7.52 13.35 -11.21
CA ASN A 40 -7.70 12.00 -11.73
C ASN A 40 -7.90 10.92 -10.65
N PRO A 41 -7.16 10.89 -9.51
CA PRO A 41 -7.42 9.93 -8.44
C PRO A 41 -8.86 10.00 -7.90
N ARG A 42 -9.39 11.22 -7.75
CA ARG A 42 -10.75 11.46 -7.24
C ARG A 42 -11.81 11.04 -8.26
N GLU A 43 -11.66 11.49 -9.50
CA GLU A 43 -12.56 11.11 -10.60
C GLU A 43 -12.62 9.60 -10.75
N ALA A 44 -11.46 8.94 -10.74
CA ALA A 44 -11.35 7.50 -10.82
C ALA A 44 -12.06 6.80 -9.65
N ALA A 45 -11.72 7.16 -8.41
CA ALA A 45 -12.31 6.55 -7.21
C ALA A 45 -13.84 6.69 -7.22
N MET A 46 -14.36 7.88 -7.48
CA MET A 46 -15.81 8.12 -7.47
C MET A 46 -16.54 7.44 -8.63
N LEU A 47 -15.95 7.38 -9.82
CA LEU A 47 -16.53 6.63 -10.94
C LEU A 47 -16.58 5.13 -10.66
N ILE A 48 -15.49 4.57 -10.13
CA ILE A 48 -15.40 3.15 -9.77
C ILE A 48 -16.41 2.82 -8.66
N ALA A 49 -16.58 3.67 -7.65
CA ALA A 49 -17.60 3.46 -6.61
C ALA A 49 -19.03 3.42 -7.18
N ARG A 50 -19.32 4.24 -8.20
CA ARG A 50 -20.62 4.19 -8.90
C ARG A 50 -20.76 2.91 -9.72
N LEU A 51 -19.71 2.48 -10.42
CA LEU A 51 -19.70 1.23 -11.19
C LEU A 51 -19.80 -0.02 -10.30
N ALA A 52 -19.20 -0.01 -9.11
CA ALA A 52 -19.37 -1.04 -8.10
C ALA A 52 -20.84 -1.21 -7.66
N ASN A 53 -21.66 -0.18 -7.81
CA ASN A 53 -23.10 -0.21 -7.54
C ASN A 53 -23.96 -0.37 -8.80
N HIS A 54 -23.37 -0.69 -9.95
CA HIS A 54 -24.07 -0.87 -11.20
C HIS A 54 -25.10 -2.01 -11.12
N ARG A 55 -26.16 -1.94 -11.95
CA ARG A 55 -27.23 -2.96 -11.97
C ARG A 55 -26.73 -4.32 -12.45
N ASN A 56 -25.83 -4.30 -13.42
CA ASN A 56 -25.13 -5.49 -13.89
C ASN A 56 -24.02 -5.86 -12.88
N PRO A 57 -24.13 -7.00 -12.16
CA PRO A 57 -23.15 -7.42 -11.17
C PRO A 57 -21.78 -7.72 -11.78
N HIS A 58 -21.70 -8.08 -13.07
CA HIS A 58 -20.44 -8.31 -13.76
C HIS A 58 -19.59 -7.04 -13.84
N ILE A 59 -20.20 -5.93 -14.26
CA ILE A 59 -19.55 -4.60 -14.28
C ILE A 59 -19.09 -4.20 -12.88
N ALA A 60 -19.91 -4.48 -11.85
CA ALA A 60 -19.54 -4.20 -10.47
C ALA A 60 -18.30 -5.00 -10.02
N ILE A 61 -18.21 -6.28 -10.38
CA ILE A 61 -17.04 -7.11 -10.04
C ILE A 61 -15.80 -6.64 -10.79
N LEU A 62 -15.89 -6.30 -12.08
CA LEU A 62 -14.78 -5.73 -12.85
C LEU A 62 -14.29 -4.42 -12.21
N ALA A 63 -15.22 -3.53 -11.84
CA ALA A 63 -14.89 -2.27 -11.17
C ALA A 63 -14.21 -2.47 -9.81
N LEU A 64 -14.65 -3.46 -9.02
CA LEU A 64 -14.03 -3.79 -7.73
C LEU A 64 -12.66 -4.48 -7.89
N ALA A 65 -12.42 -5.19 -8.99
CA ALA A 65 -11.11 -5.72 -9.32
C ALA A 65 -10.14 -4.59 -9.74
N LEU A 66 -10.61 -3.65 -10.56
CA LEU A 66 -9.86 -2.44 -10.91
C LEU A 66 -9.52 -1.63 -9.65
N LEU A 67 -10.50 -1.42 -8.75
CA LEU A 67 -10.30 -0.72 -7.48
C LEU A 67 -9.16 -1.32 -6.66
N ASP A 68 -9.12 -2.64 -6.53
CA ASP A 68 -8.08 -3.37 -5.81
C ASP A 68 -6.68 -3.09 -6.40
N THR A 69 -6.56 -3.18 -7.74
CA THR A 69 -5.30 -2.87 -8.43
C THR A 69 -4.88 -1.42 -8.21
N LEU A 70 -5.80 -0.46 -8.31
CA LEU A 70 -5.46 0.97 -8.12
C LEU A 70 -5.00 1.28 -6.68
N VAL A 71 -5.57 0.60 -5.67
CA VAL A 71 -5.09 0.75 -4.28
C VAL A 71 -3.66 0.24 -4.13
N GLN A 72 -3.28 -0.81 -4.85
CA GLN A 72 -1.93 -1.37 -4.80
C GLN A 72 -0.92 -0.54 -5.62
N SER A 73 -1.36 0.16 -6.67
CA SER A 73 -0.46 0.80 -7.65
C SER A 73 -0.39 2.34 -7.58
N CYS A 74 -1.38 3.02 -6.99
CA CYS A 74 -1.48 4.50 -7.06
C CYS A 74 -1.05 5.25 -5.79
N GLY A 75 -0.71 4.53 -4.72
CA GLY A 75 -0.19 5.13 -3.49
C GLY A 75 -1.12 6.14 -2.81
N TYR A 76 -0.52 7.02 -2.01
CA TYR A 76 -1.25 7.91 -1.09
C TYR A 76 -2.30 8.82 -1.76
N PRO A 77 -2.06 9.46 -2.93
CA PRO A 77 -3.06 10.31 -3.56
C PRO A 77 -4.39 9.59 -3.82
N PHE A 78 -4.35 8.30 -4.18
CA PHE A 78 -5.55 7.49 -4.35
C PHE A 78 -6.11 6.99 -3.01
N HIS A 79 -5.24 6.59 -2.07
CA HIS A 79 -5.65 6.17 -0.71
C HIS A 79 -6.44 7.27 0.01
N LEU A 80 -6.02 8.53 -0.14
CA LEU A 80 -6.72 9.68 0.42
C LEU A 80 -8.16 9.79 -0.10
N GLN A 81 -8.40 9.49 -1.39
CA GLN A 81 -9.73 9.56 -1.99
C GLN A 81 -10.65 8.43 -1.51
N ILE A 82 -10.12 7.20 -1.42
CA ILE A 82 -10.90 6.06 -0.91
C ILE A 82 -11.14 6.13 0.62
N SER A 83 -10.35 6.94 1.34
CA SER A 83 -10.56 7.25 2.76
C SER A 83 -11.62 8.35 2.96
N THR A 84 -12.21 8.94 1.92
CA THR A 84 -13.25 9.94 2.13
C THR A 84 -14.58 9.30 2.58
N LYS A 85 -15.32 9.98 3.47
CA LYS A 85 -16.68 9.55 3.85
C LYS A 85 -17.60 9.48 2.62
N GLU A 86 -17.42 10.38 1.67
CA GLU A 86 -18.17 10.42 0.42
C GLU A 86 -17.98 9.13 -0.38
N PHE A 87 -16.72 8.74 -0.63
CA PHE A 87 -16.41 7.50 -1.34
C PHE A 87 -16.94 6.27 -0.60
N LEU A 88 -16.66 6.15 0.70
CA LEU A 88 -17.03 4.96 1.47
C LEU A 88 -18.55 4.78 1.55
N ASN A 89 -19.31 5.88 1.70
CA ASN A 89 -20.77 5.85 1.67
C ASN A 89 -21.32 5.49 0.29
N GLU A 90 -20.71 5.98 -0.81
CA GLU A 90 -21.10 5.57 -2.15
C GLU A 90 -20.82 4.09 -2.38
N LEU A 91 -19.64 3.60 -1.97
CA LEU A 91 -19.23 2.21 -2.14
C LEU A 91 -20.24 1.25 -1.48
N VAL A 92 -20.69 1.55 -0.25
CA VAL A 92 -21.65 0.70 0.48
C VAL A 92 -23.11 1.10 0.28
N ARG A 93 -23.43 1.98 -0.67
CA ARG A 93 -24.77 2.59 -0.81
C ARG A 93 -25.90 1.58 -1.01
N ARG A 94 -25.61 0.41 -1.60
CA ARG A 94 -26.59 -0.67 -1.80
C ARG A 94 -26.65 -1.70 -0.67
N PHE A 95 -25.93 -1.49 0.43
CA PHE A 95 -25.98 -2.38 1.57
C PHE A 95 -27.32 -2.22 2.29
N PRO A 96 -28.05 -3.32 2.57
CA PRO A 96 -29.26 -3.27 3.38
C PRO A 96 -28.95 -2.82 4.81
N GLU A 97 -29.99 -2.40 5.54
CA GLU A 97 -29.84 -1.98 6.93
C GLU A 97 -29.30 -3.11 7.82
N ARG A 98 -29.74 -4.34 7.55
CA ARG A 98 -29.27 -5.57 8.20
C ARG A 98 -28.64 -6.51 7.18
N PRO A 99 -27.56 -7.22 7.53
CA PRO A 99 -26.89 -8.14 6.63
C PRO A 99 -27.86 -9.26 6.18
N PRO A 100 -27.88 -9.62 4.89
CA PRO A 100 -28.64 -10.77 4.42
C PRO A 100 -27.98 -12.07 4.92
N PRO A 101 -28.74 -13.18 5.04
CA PRO A 101 -28.17 -14.49 5.40
C PRO A 101 -27.06 -14.95 4.44
N PHE A 102 -27.21 -14.60 3.16
CA PHE A 102 -26.25 -14.90 2.10
C PHE A 102 -25.90 -13.60 1.36
N PRO A 103 -24.80 -12.92 1.75
CA PRO A 103 -24.30 -11.76 1.02
C PRO A 103 -23.98 -12.13 -0.43
N GLY A 104 -24.46 -11.31 -1.37
CA GLY A 104 -24.12 -11.48 -2.78
C GLY A 104 -22.62 -11.28 -3.06
N PRO A 105 -22.16 -11.66 -4.26
CA PRO A 105 -20.73 -11.61 -4.62
C PRO A 105 -20.15 -10.18 -4.54
N VAL A 106 -20.90 -9.17 -5.01
CA VAL A 106 -20.48 -7.76 -4.98
C VAL A 106 -20.31 -7.26 -3.54
N MET A 107 -21.29 -7.55 -2.68
CA MET A 107 -21.25 -7.16 -1.27
C MET A 107 -20.09 -7.83 -0.54
N SER A 108 -19.90 -9.13 -0.76
CA SER A 108 -18.79 -9.89 -0.19
C SER A 108 -17.45 -9.28 -0.61
N ARG A 109 -17.28 -8.98 -1.90
CA ARG A 109 -16.06 -8.36 -2.42
C ARG A 109 -15.80 -6.98 -1.82
N ILE A 110 -16.82 -6.15 -1.61
CA ILE A 110 -16.68 -4.85 -0.94
C ILE A 110 -16.22 -5.03 0.52
N LEU A 111 -16.79 -5.99 1.25
CA LEU A 111 -16.37 -6.30 2.62
C LEU A 111 -14.91 -6.76 2.65
N ASP A 112 -14.51 -7.64 1.73
CA ASP A 112 -13.13 -8.14 1.62
C ASP A 112 -12.15 -6.98 1.34
N LEU A 113 -12.50 -6.04 0.45
CA LEU A 113 -11.67 -4.85 0.19
C LEU A 113 -11.52 -3.95 1.41
N ILE A 114 -12.62 -3.64 2.11
CA ILE A 114 -12.58 -2.79 3.32
C ILE A 114 -11.72 -3.45 4.41
N GLN A 115 -11.86 -4.76 4.59
CA GLN A 115 -11.02 -5.54 5.52
C GLN A 115 -9.55 -5.48 5.10
N GLY A 116 -9.25 -5.76 3.82
CA GLY A 116 -7.90 -5.68 3.28
C GLY A 116 -7.26 -4.30 3.46
N TRP A 117 -8.02 -3.21 3.26
CA TRP A 117 -7.51 -1.85 3.49
C TRP A 117 -7.27 -1.56 4.97
N LYS A 118 -8.16 -2.03 5.86
CA LYS A 118 -7.99 -1.90 7.31
C LYS A 118 -6.76 -2.65 7.80
N GLU A 119 -6.42 -3.79 7.20
CA GLU A 119 -5.29 -4.63 7.63
C GLU A 119 -3.97 -4.23 6.95
N GLY A 120 -4.00 -3.84 5.68
CA GLY A 120 -2.85 -3.36 4.92
C GLY A 120 -2.63 -1.86 5.15
N ILE A 121 -3.14 -1.02 4.25
CA ILE A 121 -2.81 0.42 4.21
C ILE A 121 -3.09 1.16 5.51
N CYS A 122 -4.12 0.78 6.27
CA CYS A 122 -4.42 1.42 7.57
C CYS A 122 -3.49 0.96 8.70
N SER A 123 -2.69 -0.09 8.53
CA SER A 123 -1.75 -0.57 9.55
C SER A 123 -0.32 -0.25 9.17
N GLU A 124 0.01 -0.38 7.89
CA GLU A 124 1.37 -0.42 7.37
C GLU A 124 1.81 0.89 6.71
N SER A 125 0.88 1.71 6.22
CA SER A 125 1.22 2.97 5.56
C SER A 125 1.79 3.99 6.54
N ARG A 126 2.76 4.79 6.07
CA ARG A 126 3.21 6.03 6.75
C ARG A 126 2.04 6.99 7.02
N TRP A 127 1.04 6.97 6.14
CA TRP A 127 -0.10 7.90 6.16
C TRP A 127 -1.35 7.33 6.84
N LYS A 128 -1.21 6.28 7.64
CA LYS A 128 -2.32 5.55 8.26
C LYS A 128 -3.28 6.41 9.09
N ASP A 129 -2.83 7.56 9.60
CA ASP A 129 -3.67 8.45 10.42
C ASP A 129 -4.70 9.22 9.57
N ASP A 130 -4.40 9.46 8.29
CA ASP A 130 -5.35 10.05 7.33
C ASP A 130 -6.38 9.01 6.82
N LEU A 131 -6.21 7.73 7.18
CA LEU A 131 -7.07 6.61 6.75
C LEU A 131 -8.16 6.23 7.78
N GLY A 132 -8.41 7.10 8.76
CA GLY A 132 -9.32 6.84 9.88
C GLY A 132 -10.75 6.45 9.47
N ASN A 133 -11.30 7.06 8.40
CA ASN A 133 -12.68 6.77 7.98
C ASN A 133 -12.86 5.33 7.48
N ILE A 134 -11.81 4.69 6.95
CA ILE A 134 -11.86 3.28 6.55
C ILE A 134 -12.05 2.41 7.79
N ARG A 135 -11.29 2.69 8.86
CA ARG A 135 -11.42 2.00 10.15
C ARG A 135 -12.82 2.22 10.75
N ASP A 136 -13.34 3.44 10.66
CA ASP A 136 -14.67 3.76 11.17
C ASP A 136 -15.79 3.08 10.35
N MET A 137 -15.66 3.01 9.02
CA MET A 137 -16.59 2.28 8.17
C MET A 137 -16.57 0.78 8.50
N HIS A 138 -15.39 0.18 8.65
CA HIS A 138 -15.24 -1.21 9.09
C HIS A 138 -15.93 -1.45 10.44
N ARG A 139 -15.69 -0.60 11.45
CA ARG A 139 -16.35 -0.67 12.76
C ARG A 139 -17.88 -0.54 12.65
N LEU A 140 -18.36 0.40 11.85
CA LEU A 140 -19.78 0.64 11.64
C LEU A 140 -20.47 -0.59 11.02
N LEU A 141 -19.89 -1.17 9.97
CA LEU A 141 -20.43 -2.37 9.34
C LEU A 141 -20.40 -3.58 10.28
N THR A 142 -19.34 -3.73 11.07
CA THR A 142 -19.24 -4.75 12.12
C THR A 142 -20.36 -4.58 13.15
N PHE A 143 -20.60 -3.35 13.61
CA PHE A 143 -21.67 -3.04 14.56
C PHE A 143 -23.07 -3.33 13.98
N LYS A 144 -23.27 -3.07 12.67
CA LYS A 144 -24.50 -3.45 11.95
C LYS A 144 -24.66 -4.96 11.74
N GLY A 145 -23.67 -5.76 12.12
CA GLY A 145 -23.72 -7.22 12.06
C GLY A 145 -23.11 -7.84 10.80
N TYR A 146 -22.54 -7.04 9.89
CA TYR A 146 -21.78 -7.58 8.76
C TYR A 146 -20.56 -8.36 9.27
N ARG A 147 -20.23 -9.44 8.57
CA ARG A 147 -19.10 -10.30 8.89
C ARG A 147 -18.02 -10.11 7.85
N PHE A 148 -16.84 -9.73 8.31
CA PHE A 148 -15.63 -9.69 7.50
C PHE A 148 -14.99 -11.07 7.54
N ARG A 149 -14.54 -11.55 6.39
CA ARG A 149 -13.79 -12.81 6.33
C ARG A 149 -12.38 -12.54 6.83
N ASP A 150 -11.88 -13.45 7.65
CA ASP A 150 -10.46 -13.48 7.98
C ASP A 150 -9.73 -14.07 6.76
N THR A 151 -9.43 -13.22 5.78
CA THR A 151 -8.49 -13.56 4.72
C THR A 151 -7.14 -13.57 5.40
N GLY A 152 -6.83 -14.68 6.09
CA GLY A 152 -5.69 -14.79 7.00
C GLY A 152 -4.48 -14.12 6.40
N ARG A 153 -3.83 -13.23 7.19
CA ARG A 153 -2.72 -12.36 6.79
C ARG A 153 -2.00 -12.95 5.58
N GLN A 154 -2.34 -12.49 4.38
CA GLN A 154 -1.39 -12.61 3.27
C GLN A 154 -0.15 -11.93 3.81
N PRO A 155 0.99 -12.65 3.99
CA PRO A 155 2.19 -12.03 4.53
C PRO A 155 2.43 -10.83 3.65
N SER A 156 2.27 -9.64 4.22
CA SER A 156 2.37 -8.44 3.43
C SER A 156 3.83 -8.37 2.99
N LEU A 157 4.03 -8.67 1.71
CA LEU A 157 5.26 -8.37 0.98
C LEU A 157 5.63 -6.88 1.17
N ALA A 158 4.68 -6.07 1.65
CA ALA A 158 4.79 -4.72 2.19
C ALA A 158 6.03 -4.47 3.06
N SER A 159 6.42 -5.43 3.91
CA SER A 159 7.56 -5.23 4.83
C SER A 159 8.89 -5.01 4.10
N ALA A 160 9.13 -5.76 3.02
CA ALA A 160 10.31 -5.56 2.17
C ALA A 160 10.07 -4.47 1.11
N SER A 161 8.82 -4.25 0.71
CA SER A 161 8.47 -3.27 -0.33
C SER A 161 8.52 -1.81 0.10
N ASN A 162 8.75 -1.51 1.39
CA ASN A 162 8.75 -0.14 1.92
C ASN A 162 10.14 0.50 2.12
N ILE A 163 11.24 -0.21 1.83
CA ILE A 163 12.59 0.39 1.86
C ILE A 163 12.70 1.40 0.70
N LYS A 164 13.05 2.64 1.03
CA LYS A 164 13.14 3.80 0.12
C LYS A 164 14.35 4.67 0.47
N SER A 165 14.89 5.37 -0.51
CA SER A 165 15.96 6.36 -0.30
C SER A 165 15.44 7.62 0.39
N ALA A 166 16.34 8.46 0.91
CA ALA A 166 15.95 9.74 1.51
C ALA A 166 15.24 10.66 0.50
N GLU A 167 15.68 10.66 -0.76
CA GLU A 167 15.06 11.42 -1.85
C GLU A 167 13.67 10.88 -2.21
N GLU A 168 13.53 9.55 -2.34
CA GLU A 168 12.24 8.92 -2.59
C GLU A 168 11.22 9.23 -1.47
N LEU A 169 11.67 9.25 -0.21
CA LEU A 169 10.84 9.61 0.94
C LEU A 169 10.43 11.09 0.91
N GLU A 170 11.35 11.99 0.54
CA GLU A 170 11.05 13.41 0.39
C GLU A 170 10.03 13.66 -0.73
N GLU A 171 10.21 13.01 -1.89
CA GLU A 171 9.30 13.16 -3.01
C GLU A 171 7.89 12.62 -2.68
N GLU A 172 7.80 11.49 -1.98
CA GLU A 172 6.54 10.94 -1.50
C GLU A 172 5.84 11.87 -0.50
N ASP A 173 6.58 12.46 0.44
CA ASP A 173 6.03 13.43 1.40
C ASP A 173 5.49 14.67 0.68
N ARG A 174 6.27 15.21 -0.27
CA ARG A 174 5.85 16.34 -1.09
C ARG A 174 4.61 16.02 -1.92
N GLU A 175 4.54 14.83 -2.53
CA GLU A 175 3.36 14.38 -3.26
C GLU A 175 2.15 14.26 -2.33
N ALA A 176 2.32 13.67 -1.16
CA ALA A 176 1.26 13.53 -0.16
C ALA A 176 0.74 14.88 0.33
N GLN A 177 1.63 15.82 0.61
CA GLN A 177 1.28 17.20 0.96
C GLN A 177 0.50 17.87 -0.19
N SER A 178 0.91 17.69 -1.45
CA SER A 178 0.21 18.25 -2.61
C SER A 178 -1.22 17.69 -2.75
N ALA A 179 -1.39 16.38 -2.56
CA ALA A 179 -2.70 15.72 -2.65
C ALA A 179 -3.62 16.17 -1.51
N LYS A 180 -3.07 16.31 -0.30
CA LYS A 180 -3.79 16.80 0.88
C LYS A 180 -4.23 18.25 0.68
N LEU A 181 -3.32 19.10 0.19
CA LEU A 181 -3.61 20.49 -0.15
C LEU A 181 -4.78 20.59 -1.14
N GLN A 182 -4.72 19.81 -2.23
CA GLN A 182 -5.78 19.80 -3.24
C GLN A 182 -7.14 19.42 -2.64
N GLU A 183 -7.21 18.39 -1.80
CA GLU A 183 -8.46 17.97 -1.16
C GLU A 183 -8.98 19.00 -0.15
N LEU A 184 -8.10 19.66 0.61
CA LEU A 184 -8.49 20.71 1.55
C LEU A 184 -9.08 21.93 0.84
N ILE A 185 -8.43 22.40 -0.23
CA ILE A 185 -8.94 23.50 -1.07
C ILE A 185 -10.30 23.13 -1.65
N ARG A 186 -10.46 21.89 -2.11
CA ARG A 186 -11.72 21.41 -2.68
C ARG A 186 -12.88 21.39 -1.67
N ARG A 187 -12.62 20.98 -0.41
CA ARG A 187 -13.64 20.99 0.65
C ARG A 187 -14.02 22.40 1.06
N GLY A 188 -13.04 23.31 1.09
CA GLY A 188 -13.26 24.75 1.25
C GLY A 188 -13.87 25.18 2.59
N THR A 189 -13.89 24.31 3.61
CA THR A 189 -14.35 24.74 4.94
C THR A 189 -13.33 25.69 5.57
N PRO A 190 -13.73 26.59 6.49
CA PRO A 190 -12.77 27.50 7.13
C PRO A 190 -11.59 26.79 7.79
N ARG A 191 -11.83 25.61 8.39
CA ARG A 191 -10.79 24.76 8.99
C ARG A 191 -9.89 24.15 7.92
N ASP A 192 -10.46 23.66 6.82
CA ASP A 192 -9.69 23.07 5.73
C ASP A 192 -8.82 24.12 5.03
N LEU A 193 -9.33 25.32 4.81
CA LEU A 193 -8.58 26.42 4.20
C LEU A 193 -7.42 26.88 5.10
N ALA A 194 -7.61 26.91 6.42
CA ALA A 194 -6.53 27.20 7.37
C ALA A 194 -5.43 26.12 7.30
N ALA A 195 -5.81 24.83 7.29
CA ALA A 195 -4.86 23.73 7.13
C ALA A 195 -4.15 23.78 5.77
N ALA A 196 -4.86 24.14 4.70
CA ALA A 196 -4.30 24.31 3.35
C ALA A 196 -3.24 25.42 3.33
N GLN A 197 -3.47 26.53 4.04
CA GLN A 197 -2.49 27.62 4.15
C GLN A 197 -1.19 27.15 4.82
N GLU A 198 -1.27 26.34 5.87
CA GLU A 198 -0.08 25.79 6.52
C GLU A 198 0.70 24.84 5.60
N ILE A 199 0.01 23.96 4.86
CA ILE A 199 0.67 23.10 3.87
C ILE A 199 1.32 23.92 2.75
N MET A 200 0.66 24.98 2.26
CA MET A 200 1.24 25.86 1.24
C MET A 200 2.51 26.55 1.73
N LYS A 201 2.54 27.00 2.99
CA LYS A 201 3.75 27.58 3.59
C LYS A 201 4.89 26.57 3.67
N ALA A 202 4.60 25.33 4.08
CA ALA A 202 5.57 24.26 4.15
C ALA A 202 6.15 23.93 2.76
N LEU A 203 5.29 23.77 1.74
CA LEU A 203 5.70 23.52 0.35
C LEU A 203 6.49 24.67 -0.28
N ALA A 204 6.23 25.91 0.14
CA ALA A 204 6.98 27.09 -0.30
C ALA A 204 8.35 27.24 0.38
N GLY A 205 8.74 26.33 1.28
CA GLY A 205 10.02 26.37 1.99
C GLY A 205 10.10 27.45 3.06
N ALA A 206 8.95 27.95 3.56
CA ALA A 206 8.92 29.02 4.55
C ALA A 206 9.47 28.60 5.93
N ASN A 207 9.65 27.29 6.17
CA ASN A 207 10.16 26.77 7.43
C ASN A 207 11.09 25.54 7.21
N PRO A 208 12.34 25.74 6.78
CA PRO A 208 13.26 24.64 6.44
C PRO A 208 13.63 23.78 7.67
N ASP A 209 13.65 24.35 8.87
CA ASP A 209 13.96 23.63 10.12
C ASP A 209 12.86 22.63 10.54
N ALA A 210 11.65 22.79 10.01
CA ALA A 210 10.54 21.86 10.24
C ALA A 210 10.55 20.65 9.28
N LYS A 211 11.48 20.63 8.30
CA LYS A 211 11.60 19.53 7.34
C LYS A 211 12.03 18.26 8.09
N PRO A 212 11.32 17.12 7.90
CA PRO A 212 11.72 15.86 8.49
C PRO A 212 13.12 15.44 8.03
N ASP A 213 13.89 14.82 8.92
CA ASP A 213 15.15 14.18 8.54
C ASP A 213 14.87 12.86 7.81
N TYR A 214 14.77 12.94 6.49
CA TYR A 214 14.50 11.80 5.62
C TYR A 214 15.63 10.77 5.61
N ARG A 215 16.87 11.21 5.85
CA ARG A 215 18.04 10.33 5.93
C ARG A 215 17.95 9.46 7.18
N ALA A 216 17.70 10.06 8.35
CA ALA A 216 17.51 9.30 9.58
C ALA A 216 16.34 8.30 9.48
N GLN A 217 15.28 8.67 8.76
CA GLN A 217 14.14 7.77 8.50
C GLN A 217 14.53 6.59 7.60
N ALA A 218 15.24 6.83 6.50
CA ALA A 218 15.74 5.77 5.62
C ALA A 218 16.64 4.80 6.39
N LEU A 219 17.59 5.32 7.19
CA LEU A 219 18.46 4.50 8.04
C LEU A 219 17.68 3.71 9.10
N THR A 220 16.60 4.27 9.65
CA THR A 220 15.73 3.54 10.57
C THR A 220 15.08 2.32 9.91
N ASP A 221 14.68 2.44 8.65
CA ASP A 221 14.10 1.33 7.90
C ASP A 221 15.15 0.28 7.52
N ILE A 222 16.40 0.68 7.25
CA ILE A 222 17.54 -0.24 7.13
C ILE A 222 17.81 -0.97 8.44
N ASN A 223 17.81 -0.28 9.58
CA ASN A 223 18.03 -0.90 10.89
C ASN A 223 16.97 -1.97 11.19
N LYS A 224 15.71 -1.75 10.81
CA LYS A 224 14.66 -2.79 10.93
C LYS A 224 14.95 -4.03 10.09
N LEU A 225 15.59 -3.86 8.93
CA LEU A 225 16.02 -4.96 8.08
C LEU A 225 17.21 -5.71 8.71
N GLU A 226 18.16 -4.98 9.28
CA GLU A 226 19.28 -5.56 10.05
C GLU A 226 18.77 -6.42 11.22
N GLN A 227 17.77 -5.95 11.96
CA GLN A 227 17.14 -6.75 13.02
C GLN A 227 16.56 -8.09 12.51
N LYS A 228 16.09 -8.14 11.26
CA LYS A 228 15.63 -9.40 10.65
C LYS A 228 16.78 -10.32 10.26
N VAL A 229 17.92 -9.76 9.85
CA VAL A 229 19.16 -10.54 9.61
C VAL A 229 19.66 -11.16 10.91
N ILE A 230 19.69 -10.37 12.00
CA ILE A 230 20.08 -10.85 13.33
C ILE A 230 19.14 -11.97 13.76
N LEU A 231 17.83 -11.75 13.68
CA LEU A 231 16.83 -12.77 14.03
C LEU A 231 17.03 -14.08 13.26
N LEU A 232 17.25 -14.02 11.94
CA LEU A 232 17.44 -15.24 11.15
C LEU A 232 18.74 -15.97 11.54
N ASN A 233 19.83 -15.25 11.81
CA ASN A 233 21.05 -15.85 12.33
C ASN A 233 20.83 -16.51 13.70
N GLU A 234 20.19 -15.81 14.65
CA GLU A 234 19.89 -16.35 15.97
C GLU A 234 19.01 -17.61 15.88
N MET A 235 18.03 -17.61 15.00
CA MET A 235 17.19 -18.79 14.77
C MET A 235 18.02 -19.95 14.19
N LEU A 236 18.91 -19.69 13.22
CA LEU A 236 19.78 -20.72 12.64
C LEU A 236 20.81 -21.26 13.65
N ASP A 237 21.37 -20.40 14.50
CA ASP A 237 22.32 -20.79 15.55
C ASP A 237 21.68 -21.68 16.61
N ASN A 238 20.38 -21.51 16.87
CA ASN A 238 19.62 -22.27 17.87
C ASN A 238 18.81 -23.43 17.26
N ALA A 239 18.94 -23.70 15.95
CA ALA A 239 18.20 -24.77 15.31
C ALA A 239 18.64 -26.14 15.84
N ASP A 240 17.71 -26.89 16.44
CA ASP A 240 17.97 -28.19 17.03
C ASP A 240 17.84 -29.31 15.99
N VAL A 241 18.77 -29.28 15.03
CA VAL A 241 18.82 -30.26 13.93
C VAL A 241 19.07 -31.67 14.44
N GLU A 242 19.74 -31.82 15.60
CA GLU A 242 20.03 -33.11 16.23
C GLU A 242 18.77 -33.80 16.79
N HIS A 243 17.80 -33.05 17.33
CA HIS A 243 16.51 -33.59 17.78
C HIS A 243 15.41 -33.57 16.70
N GLY A 244 15.79 -33.32 15.44
CA GLY A 244 14.91 -33.47 14.29
C GLY A 244 14.07 -32.24 13.95
N GLU A 245 14.52 -31.03 14.33
CA GLU A 245 13.97 -29.80 13.79
C GLU A 245 14.15 -29.76 12.26
N ARG A 246 13.07 -29.47 11.53
CA ARG A 246 13.05 -29.46 10.07
C ARG A 246 12.63 -28.11 9.55
N PHE A 247 13.33 -27.65 8.53
CA PHE A 247 12.98 -26.48 7.74
C PHE A 247 11.88 -26.85 6.74
N VAL A 248 10.66 -26.38 6.98
CA VAL A 248 9.46 -26.74 6.21
C VAL A 248 8.90 -25.50 5.52
N GLY A 249 8.32 -25.69 4.33
CA GLY A 249 7.66 -24.59 3.62
C GLY A 249 6.58 -23.91 4.48
N GLY A 250 6.67 -22.58 4.61
CA GLY A 250 5.80 -21.72 5.39
C GLY A 250 6.21 -21.51 6.85
N ASP A 251 7.33 -22.08 7.30
CA ASP A 251 7.86 -21.86 8.65
C ASP A 251 8.39 -20.43 8.86
N VAL A 252 8.77 -20.11 10.11
CA VAL A 252 9.25 -18.78 10.46
C VAL A 252 10.59 -18.46 9.78
N TYR A 253 11.44 -19.46 9.55
CA TYR A 253 12.70 -19.30 8.83
C TYR A 253 12.46 -18.85 7.40
N GLU A 254 11.57 -19.53 6.66
CA GLU A 254 11.24 -19.18 5.29
C GLU A 254 10.56 -17.82 5.20
N GLN A 255 9.70 -17.47 6.16
CA GLN A 255 9.07 -16.15 6.21
C GLN A 255 10.12 -15.03 6.35
N VAL A 256 11.06 -15.15 7.29
CA VAL A 256 12.12 -14.14 7.47
C VAL A 256 13.06 -14.11 6.26
N ALA A 257 13.47 -15.28 5.76
CA ALA A 257 14.32 -15.39 4.57
C ALA A 257 13.67 -14.77 3.34
N THR A 258 12.37 -14.99 3.13
CA THR A 258 11.62 -14.39 2.01
C THR A 258 11.62 -12.87 2.08
N ILE A 259 11.48 -12.29 3.29
CA ILE A 259 11.55 -10.83 3.47
C ILE A 259 12.94 -10.30 3.07
N LEU A 260 14.02 -10.96 3.52
CA LEU A 260 15.39 -10.56 3.20
C LEU A 260 15.70 -10.73 1.71
N GLN A 261 15.25 -11.82 1.08
CA GLN A 261 15.38 -12.05 -0.36
C GLN A 261 14.71 -10.93 -1.18
N ASN A 262 13.50 -10.54 -0.80
CA ASN A 262 12.77 -9.46 -1.46
C ASN A 262 13.40 -8.08 -1.23
N ALA A 263 14.19 -7.90 -0.17
CA ALA A 263 14.89 -6.65 0.11
C ALA A 263 16.17 -6.49 -0.72
N ARG A 264 16.86 -7.58 -1.12
CA ARG A 264 18.11 -7.53 -1.91
C ARG A 264 18.06 -6.61 -3.14
N PRO A 265 17.10 -6.73 -4.07
CA PRO A 265 17.09 -5.88 -5.27
C PRO A 265 16.95 -4.39 -4.93
N LYS A 266 16.30 -4.06 -3.81
CA LYS A 266 16.13 -2.68 -3.35
C LYS A 266 17.39 -2.13 -2.73
N ILE A 267 18.06 -2.90 -1.87
CA ILE A 267 19.36 -2.52 -1.32
C ILE A 267 20.37 -2.29 -2.45
N GLN A 268 20.37 -3.17 -3.47
CA GLN A 268 21.24 -2.97 -4.64
C GLN A 268 20.92 -1.66 -5.39
N LYS A 269 19.63 -1.33 -5.54
CA LYS A 269 19.23 -0.04 -6.12
C LYS A 269 19.74 1.13 -5.28
N LEU A 270 19.56 1.09 -3.95
CA LEU A 270 20.02 2.13 -3.03
C LEU A 270 21.54 2.30 -3.05
N ILE A 271 22.30 1.22 -3.15
CA ILE A 271 23.77 1.26 -3.30
C ILE A 271 24.13 2.05 -4.56
N ASN A 272 23.49 1.74 -5.69
CA ASN A 272 23.78 2.41 -6.96
C ASN A 272 23.43 3.91 -6.93
N GLU A 273 22.34 4.29 -6.26
CA GLU A 273 21.94 5.71 -6.08
C GLU A 273 22.89 6.44 -5.11
N ALA A 274 23.24 5.79 -4.00
CA ALA A 274 24.12 6.35 -2.98
C ALA A 274 25.56 6.57 -3.49
N GLU A 275 26.03 5.75 -4.42
CA GLU A 275 27.34 5.93 -5.07
C GLU A 275 27.48 7.32 -5.71
N THR A 276 26.39 7.86 -6.25
CA THR A 276 26.36 9.17 -6.89
C THR A 276 25.94 10.32 -5.97
N GLU A 277 25.04 10.06 -5.02
CA GLU A 277 24.29 11.10 -4.33
C GLU A 277 24.49 11.13 -2.81
N ASP A 278 24.91 10.03 -2.19
CA ASP A 278 25.01 9.90 -0.73
C ASP A 278 26.11 8.93 -0.29
N SER A 279 27.36 9.40 -0.44
CA SER A 279 28.57 8.66 -0.07
C SER A 279 28.59 8.24 1.41
N GLU A 280 27.95 8.98 2.31
CA GLU A 280 27.92 8.64 3.73
C GLU A 280 26.94 7.49 4.06
N SER A 281 25.84 7.35 3.32
CA SER A 281 24.90 6.23 3.53
C SER A 281 25.35 4.95 2.80
N LEU A 282 26.21 5.10 1.78
CA LEU A 282 26.71 3.99 0.94
C LEU A 282 27.32 2.86 1.75
N ASP A 283 28.21 3.18 2.71
CA ASP A 283 28.87 2.19 3.55
C ASP A 283 27.87 1.34 4.34
N THR A 284 26.80 1.98 4.84
CA THR A 284 25.73 1.29 5.58
C THR A 284 24.94 0.36 4.65
N TYR A 285 24.63 0.82 3.43
CA TYR A 285 23.91 0.01 2.45
C TYR A 285 24.73 -1.19 1.96
N LEU A 286 26.05 -1.03 1.77
CA LEU A 286 26.96 -2.11 1.44
C LEU A 286 27.04 -3.13 2.58
N GLN A 287 27.20 -2.67 3.82
CA GLN A 287 27.27 -3.55 4.98
C GLN A 287 26.01 -4.42 5.13
N ILE A 288 24.82 -3.83 5.05
CA ILE A 288 23.57 -4.60 5.16
C ILE A 288 23.39 -5.56 3.98
N ASN A 289 23.83 -5.19 2.78
CA ASN A 289 23.81 -6.10 1.62
C ASN A 289 24.64 -7.35 1.88
N ASP A 290 25.87 -7.19 2.39
CA ASP A 290 26.77 -8.31 2.70
C ASP A 290 26.19 -9.18 3.82
N GLN A 291 25.64 -8.57 4.87
CA GLN A 291 24.96 -9.28 5.96
C GLN A 291 23.77 -10.11 5.45
N ILE A 292 22.92 -9.54 4.58
CA ILE A 292 21.79 -10.24 3.96
C ILE A 292 22.27 -11.41 3.11
N ASN A 293 23.28 -11.20 2.26
CA ASN A 293 23.83 -12.26 1.41
C ASN A 293 24.40 -13.40 2.27
N SER A 294 25.13 -13.07 3.33
CA SER A 294 25.72 -14.03 4.25
C SER A 294 24.65 -14.90 4.95
N VAL A 295 23.64 -14.27 5.57
CA VAL A 295 22.60 -15.03 6.30
C VAL A 295 21.73 -15.87 5.36
N LEU A 296 21.45 -15.39 4.15
CA LEU A 296 20.67 -16.16 3.18
C LEU A 296 21.45 -17.36 2.66
N ASN A 297 22.74 -17.22 2.38
CA ASN A 297 23.60 -18.34 2.02
C ASN A 297 23.64 -19.39 3.13
N ARG A 298 23.70 -18.95 4.40
CA ARG A 298 23.65 -19.83 5.57
C ARG A 298 22.31 -20.56 5.66
N TYR A 299 21.20 -19.86 5.51
CA TYR A 299 19.86 -20.46 5.45
C TYR A 299 19.74 -21.51 4.33
N GLU A 300 20.26 -21.23 3.14
CA GLU A 300 20.28 -22.18 2.03
C GLU A 300 21.16 -23.41 2.29
N ALA A 301 22.24 -23.26 3.08
CA ALA A 301 23.08 -24.37 3.50
C ALA A 301 22.34 -25.29 4.49
N TYR A 302 21.65 -24.72 5.49
CA TYR A 302 20.80 -25.46 6.42
C TYR A 302 19.67 -26.21 5.70
N LYS A 303 19.04 -25.58 4.69
CA LYS A 303 18.00 -26.22 3.87
C LYS A 303 18.52 -27.42 3.06
N ARG A 304 19.80 -27.39 2.67
CA ARG A 304 20.48 -28.50 1.96
C ARG A 304 21.02 -29.58 2.91
N GLY A 305 21.05 -29.32 4.22
CA GLY A 305 21.67 -30.20 5.21
C GLY A 305 23.20 -30.01 5.32
N ASP A 306 23.74 -28.93 4.75
CA ASP A 306 25.15 -28.56 4.80
C ASP A 306 25.38 -27.55 5.95
N TYR A 307 25.11 -27.95 7.20
CA TYR A 307 25.19 -27.07 8.39
C TYR A 307 26.54 -27.10 9.11
#